data_AF-A0A378FRQ2-F1
#
_entry.id   AF-A0A378FRQ2-F1
#
_cell.length_a   1.000
_cell.length_b   1.000
_cell.length_c   1.000
_cell.angle_alpha   90.00
_cell.angle_beta   90.00
_cell.angle_gamma   90.00
#
_symmetry.space_group_name_H-M   'P 1'
#
loop_
_entity.id
_entity.type
_entity.pdbx_description
1 polymer ?
#
loop_
_entity_poly.entity_id
_entity_poly.type
_entity_poly.pdbx_seq_one_letter_code
_entity_poly.pdbx_strand_id
1 'polypeptide(L)' 'MMIRLYPEQLRAQLTEGLRAAYLLLGNDPLLLQESQDAIREAAAAQGFTEHHTFQSTTAPTGRRFSP' A
#
# COMPACT_ATOMS: atom_id res chain seq x y z
N MET A 1 -15.17 -1.43 13.53
CA MET A 1 -15.26 0.00 13.17
C MET A 1 -14.07 0.32 12.28
N MET A 2 -14.28 0.55 10.98
CA MET A 2 -13.18 0.92 10.07
C MET A 2 -12.80 2.38 10.31
N ILE A 3 -11.52 2.62 10.59
CA ILE A 3 -11.00 3.96 10.84
C ILE A 3 -10.61 4.54 9.48
N ARG A 4 -11.30 5.61 9.06
CA ARG A 4 -10.86 6.45 7.94
C ARG A 4 -9.78 7.38 8.47
N LEU A 5 -8.55 7.14 8.04
CA LEU A 5 -7.39 7.89 8.48
C LEU A 5 -6.91 8.78 7.34
N TYR A 6 -6.66 10.06 7.63
CA TYR A 6 -6.01 10.97 6.70
C TYR A 6 -4.51 10.65 6.58
N PRO A 7 -3.85 10.98 5.45
CA PRO A 7 -2.43 10.67 5.25
C PRO A 7 -1.53 11.24 6.35
N GLU A 8 -1.87 12.43 6.85
CA GLU A 8 -1.17 13.08 7.97
C GLU A 8 -1.23 12.26 9.27
N GLN A 9 -2.38 11.63 9.56
CA GLN A 9 -2.56 10.77 10.73
C GLN A 9 -1.96 9.39 10.52
N LEU A 10 -1.91 8.91 9.27
CA LEU A 10 -1.23 7.66 8.91
C LEU A 10 0.26 7.76 9.25
N ARG A 11 0.92 8.86 8.90
CA ARG A 11 2.34 9.09 9.23
C ARG A 11 2.57 9.04 10.74
N ALA A 12 1.77 9.74 11.54
CA ALA A 12 1.88 9.71 12.99
C ALA A 12 1.69 8.28 13.55
N GLN A 13 0.66 7.57 13.08
CA GLN A 13 0.40 6.20 13.54
C GLN A 13 1.50 5.22 13.13
N LEU A 14 2.05 5.37 11.92
CA LEU A 14 3.18 4.58 11.42
C LEU A 14 4.45 4.76 12.25
N THR A 15 4.70 6.00 12.69
CA THR A 15 5.83 6.32 13.58
C THR A 15 5.61 5.79 14.99
N GLU A 16 4.39 5.86 15.52
CA GLU A 16 4.06 5.29 16.84
C GLU A 16 4.05 3.75 16.84
N GLY A 17 3.66 3.10 15.73
CA GLY A 17 3.69 1.65 15.62
C GLY A 17 3.29 1.14 14.23
N LEU A 18 4.18 0.34 13.61
CA LEU A 18 3.90 -0.26 12.32
C LEU A 18 2.95 -1.46 12.50
N ARG A 19 1.73 -1.37 11.98
CA ARG A 19 0.80 -2.51 11.87
C ARG A 19 1.20 -3.44 10.73
N ALA A 20 0.83 -4.71 10.88
CA ALA A 20 1.08 -5.76 9.88
C ALA A 20 0.32 -5.57 8.56
N ALA A 21 -0.77 -4.79 8.54
CA ALA A 21 -1.55 -4.56 7.34
C ALA A 21 -2.14 -3.13 7.31
N TYR A 22 -1.98 -2.47 6.16
CA TYR A 22 -2.59 -1.18 5.86
C TYR A 22 -3.45 -1.31 4.61
N LEU A 23 -4.74 -0.92 4.73
CA LEU A 23 -5.63 -0.79 3.58
C LEU A 23 -5.68 0.67 3.18
N LEU A 24 -5.12 0.99 2.00
CA LEU A 24 -5.21 2.31 1.42
C LEU A 24 -6.44 2.34 0.50
N LEU A 25 -7.45 3.14 0.86
CA LEU A 25 -8.61 3.41 0.00
C LEU A 25 -8.68 4.89 -0.29
N GLY A 26 -8.69 5.24 -1.58
CA GLY A 26 -8.82 6.61 -2.04
C GLY A 26 -9.17 6.65 -3.53
N ASN A 27 -9.80 7.73 -3.97
CA ASN A 27 -9.99 8.02 -5.39
C ASN A 27 -8.88 8.94 -5.94
N ASP A 28 -8.05 9.49 -5.05
CA ASP A 28 -6.95 10.38 -5.38
C ASP A 28 -5.64 9.58 -5.51
N PRO A 29 -5.04 9.51 -6.72
CA PRO A 29 -3.81 8.76 -6.92
C PRO A 29 -2.63 9.35 -6.15
N LEU A 30 -2.60 10.67 -5.96
CA LEU A 30 -1.55 11.35 -5.20
C LEU A 30 -1.57 10.95 -3.72
N LEU A 31 -2.76 10.93 -3.09
CA LEU A 31 -2.89 10.54 -1.68
C LEU A 31 -2.55 9.06 -1.45
N LEU A 32 -2.91 8.20 -2.40
CA LEU A 32 -2.53 6.78 -2.37
C LEU A 32 -1.01 6.62 -2.42
N GLN A 33 -0.35 7.36 -3.32
CA GLN A 33 1.12 7.33 -3.44
C GLN A 33 1.79 7.86 -2.16
N GLU A 34 1.39 9.02 -1.65
CA GLU A 34 1.94 9.63 -0.43
C GLU A 34 1.80 8.69 0.79
N SER A 35 0.65 8.03 0.91
CA SER A 35 0.39 7.09 1.98
C SER A 35 1.25 5.83 1.85
N GLN A 36 1.46 5.33 0.62
CA GLN A 36 2.31 4.18 0.36
C GLN A 36 3.78 4.51 0.65
N ASP A 37 4.23 5.71 0.26
CA ASP A 37 5.57 6.22 0.55
C ASP A 37 5.81 6.34 2.06
N ALA A 38 4.86 6.93 2.80
CA ALA A 38 4.91 7.02 4.25
C ALA A 38 5.05 5.64 4.93
N ILE A 39 4.28 4.63 4.50
CA ILE A 39 4.37 3.27 5.03
C ILE A 39 5.77 2.70 4.79
N ARG A 40 6.31 2.94 3.59
CA ARG A 40 7.60 2.41 3.17
C ARG A 40 8.76 3.06 3.90
N GLU A 41 8.71 4.38 4.13
CA GLU A 41 9.65 5.13 4.96
C GLU A 41 9.65 4.62 6.41
N ALA A 42 8.46 4.46 7.00
CA ALA A 42 8.33 3.97 8.37
C ALA A 42 8.79 2.51 8.52
N ALA A 43 8.47 1.66 7.55
CA ALA A 43 8.95 0.27 7.50
C ALA A 43 10.48 0.22 7.37
N ALA A 44 11.07 1.04 6.51
CA ALA A 44 12.53 1.15 6.38
C ALA A 44 13.18 1.63 7.68
N ALA A 45 12.60 2.62 8.35
CA ALA A 45 13.08 3.12 9.65
C ALA A 45 13.04 2.06 10.76
N GLN A 46 12.11 1.10 10.69
CA GLN A 46 12.02 -0.02 11.63
C GLN A 46 12.87 -1.24 11.23
N GLY A 47 13.59 -1.18 10.10
CA GLY A 47 14.44 -2.27 9.63
C GLY A 47 13.71 -3.36 8.83
N PHE A 48 12.50 -3.10 8.35
CA PHE A 48 11.82 -3.99 7.40
C PHE A 48 12.40 -3.81 6.01
N THR A 49 13.37 -4.67 5.65
CA THR A 49 14.08 -4.61 4.37
C THR A 49 13.34 -5.34 3.24
N GLU A 50 12.42 -6.25 3.58
CA GLU A 50 11.75 -7.13 2.62
C GLU A 50 10.34 -6.60 2.28
N HIS A 51 10.17 -6.17 1.03
CA HIS A 51 8.90 -5.65 0.51
C HIS A 51 8.47 -6.45 -0.72
N HIS A 52 7.29 -7.07 -0.66
CA HIS A 52 6.68 -7.74 -1.81
C HIS A 52 5.51 -6.93 -2.33
N THR A 53 5.71 -6.27 -3.48
CA THR A 53 4.61 -5.61 -4.20
C THR A 53 4.02 -6.57 -5.21
N PHE A 54 2.82 -7.09 -4.92
CA PHE A 54 2.07 -7.89 -5.88
C PHE A 54 1.09 -6.98 -6.63
N GLN A 55 1.45 -6.55 -7.83
CA GLN A 55 0.49 -5.97 -8.76
C GLN A 55 -0.17 -7.11 -9.53
N SER A 56 -1.43 -7.40 -9.20
CA SER A 56 -2.27 -8.27 -10.04
C SER A 56 -2.68 -7.49 -11.28
N THR A 57 -1.74 -7.24 -12.20
CA THR A 57 -2.09 -6.94 -13.58
C THR A 57 -2.68 -8.23 -14.13
N THR A 58 -4.00 -8.36 -14.01
CA THR A 58 -4.75 -9.36 -14.75
C THR A 58 -4.70 -8.92 -16.22
N ALA A 59 -3.58 -9.16 -16.89
CA ALA A 59 -3.58 -9.18 -18.34
C ALA A 59 -4.66 -10.20 -18.74
N PRO A 60 -5.61 -9.87 -19.63
CA PRO A 60 -6.48 -10.89 -20.18
C PRO A 60 -5.57 -11.82 -20.96
N THR A 61 -5.20 -12.95 -20.35
CA THR A 61 -4.60 -14.07 -21.06
C THR A 61 -5.66 -14.55 -22.04
N GLY A 62 -5.67 -13.92 -23.22
CA GLY A 62 -6.32 -14.39 -24.40
C GLY A 62 -5.71 -15.75 -24.72
N ARG A 63 -6.30 -16.79 -24.15
CA ARG A 63 -6.20 -18.16 -24.65
C ARG A 63 -6.78 -18.16 -26.06
N ARG A 64 -6.01 -17.69 -27.04
CA ARG A 64 -6.23 -17.97 -28.45
C ARG A 64 -5.67 -19.37 -28.72
N PHE A 65 -6.33 -20.38 -28.14
CA PHE A 65 -6.29 -21.70 -28.73
C PHE A 65 -7.09 -21.58 -30.04
N SER A 66 -6.41 -21.62 -31.18
CA SER A 66 -7.04 -21.87 -32.47
C SER A 66 -6.75 -23.31 -32.88
N PRO A 67 -7.75 -24.04 -33.44
CA PRO A 67 -7.69 -25.47 -33.74
C PRO A 67 -6.76 -25.82 -34.90
#